data_AF-A0A942NK42-F1
#
_entry.id   AF-A0A942NK42-F1
#
_cell.length_a   1.000
_cell.length_b   1.000
_cell.length_c   1.000
_cell.angle_alpha   90.00
_cell.angle_beta   90.00
_cell.angle_gamma   90.00
#
_symmetry.space_group_name_H-M   'P 1'
#
loop_
_entity.id
_entity.type
_entity.pdbx_description
1 polymer ?
#
loop_
_entity_poly.entity_id
_entity_poly.type
_entity_poly.pdbx_seq_one_letter_code
_entity_poly.pdbx_strand_id
1 'polypeptide(L)'
;MQLNVKPYQFNNLMLVLWIIILGFFILSLLFFVLTLIKKTKRIRKDKIKKQYKEKINHLLFPFMFESQDIKTTIKQFDKHYSRKGNLFARRTIKSLIELHRIYKGVYQKKIEHFFVESRLSEHSKKLLQSRNWIYKVESIRNLSELAYSESFQEIKAQLLSKNEMVQEEAILGMIRLRGLDVLLEIKDINLLLSDWFQAHIIHIIKINNFKQPNNFSTLLESKNPTIQLLVARIAQHFQKTEIIEELNCIVSKSANLKIKSQISVIVENLKSIKI
;
A
#
# COMPACT_ATOMS: atom_id res chain seq x y z
N MET A 1 70.37 -1.01 29.41
CA MET A 1 69.91 -2.12 28.55
C MET A 1 69.31 -1.51 27.29
N GLN A 2 70.14 -1.23 26.29
CA GLN A 2 69.73 -0.58 25.04
C GLN A 2 69.28 -1.68 24.07
N LEU A 3 67.99 -1.72 23.74
CA LEU A 3 67.45 -2.65 22.75
C LEU A 3 67.92 -2.23 21.35
N ASN A 4 68.90 -2.95 20.82
CA ASN A 4 69.46 -2.76 19.49
C ASN A 4 68.49 -3.37 18.45
N VAL A 5 67.49 -2.58 18.04
CA VAL A 5 66.54 -2.97 16.99
C VAL A 5 67.23 -2.86 15.63
N LYS A 6 67.40 -3.99 14.95
CA LYS A 6 68.09 -4.05 13.65
C LYS A 6 67.37 -3.16 12.61
N PRO A 7 68.09 -2.32 11.84
CA PRO A 7 67.51 -1.35 10.91
C PRO A 7 66.65 -1.97 9.78
N TYR A 8 66.83 -3.28 9.52
CA TYR A 8 66.04 -4.02 8.54
C TYR A 8 64.56 -4.23 8.94
N GLN A 9 64.25 -4.32 10.24
CA GLN A 9 62.87 -4.51 10.72
C GLN A 9 62.03 -3.23 10.61
N PHE A 10 62.67 -2.05 10.68
CA PHE A 10 62.00 -0.76 10.60
C PHE A 10 61.47 -0.45 9.19
N ASN A 11 62.25 -0.78 8.15
CA ASN A 11 61.85 -0.54 6.75
C ASN A 11 60.65 -1.41 6.32
N ASN A 12 60.59 -2.66 6.79
CA ASN A 12 59.44 -3.53 6.50
C ASN A 12 58.17 -3.05 7.19
N LEU A 13 58.28 -2.50 8.41
CA LEU A 13 57.14 -1.96 9.15
C LEU A 13 56.61 -0.67 8.52
N MET A 14 57.50 0.21 8.05
CA MET A 14 57.16 1.39 7.24
C MET A 14 56.42 1.00 5.95
N LEU A 15 56.90 -0.01 5.21
CA LEU A 15 56.25 -0.48 3.99
C LEU A 15 54.84 -1.02 4.24
N VAL A 16 54.65 -1.81 5.32
CA VAL A 16 53.33 -2.32 5.70
C VAL A 16 52.37 -1.18 6.03
N LEU A 17 52.81 -0.15 6.75
CA LEU A 17 51.99 1.03 7.05
C LEU A 17 51.57 1.79 5.78
N TRP A 18 52.48 1.97 4.82
CA TRP A 18 52.16 2.61 3.54
C TRP A 18 51.12 1.82 2.73
N ILE A 19 51.22 0.49 2.70
CA ILE A 19 50.25 -0.37 2.02
C ILE A 19 48.87 -0.24 2.69
N ILE A 20 48.81 -0.21 4.02
CA ILE A 20 47.56 -0.03 4.76
C ILE A 20 46.94 1.33 4.46
N ILE A 21 47.72 2.41 4.52
CA ILE A 21 47.25 3.78 4.21
C ILE A 21 46.72 3.86 2.77
N LEU A 22 47.46 3.30 1.81
CA LEU A 22 47.07 3.29 0.41
C LEU A 22 45.81 2.44 0.18
N GLY A 23 45.67 1.31 0.88
CA GLY A 23 44.47 0.50 0.89
C GLY A 23 43.24 1.25 1.41
N PHE A 24 43.38 1.95 2.54
CA PHE A 24 42.31 2.80 3.08
C PHE A 24 41.95 3.95 2.15
N PHE A 25 42.95 4.56 1.49
CA PHE A 25 42.73 5.62 0.52
C PHE A 25 41.93 5.13 -0.71
N ILE A 26 42.30 4.00 -1.28
CA ILE A 26 41.59 3.38 -2.41
C ILE A 26 40.15 3.02 -2.01
N LEU A 27 39.97 2.43 -0.82
CA LEU A 27 38.65 2.07 -0.32
C LEU A 27 37.76 3.31 -0.13
N SER A 28 38.31 4.38 0.46
CA SER A 28 37.63 5.67 0.62
C SER A 28 37.23 6.28 -0.73
N LEU A 29 38.15 6.26 -1.70
CA LEU A 29 37.89 6.75 -3.06
C LEU A 29 36.76 5.96 -3.74
N LEU A 30 36.74 4.64 -3.57
CA LEU A 30 35.69 3.77 -4.12
C LEU A 30 34.32 4.09 -3.49
N PHE A 31 34.24 4.25 -2.17
CA PHE A 31 33.00 4.67 -1.50
C PHE A 31 32.53 6.06 -1.95
N PHE A 32 33.46 6.99 -2.15
CA PHE A 32 33.15 8.33 -2.66
C PHE A 32 32.53 8.28 -4.05
N VAL A 33 33.15 7.54 -4.98
CA VAL A 33 32.63 7.37 -6.35
C VAL A 33 31.24 6.70 -6.36
N LEU A 34 31.05 5.63 -5.58
CA LEU A 34 29.75 4.97 -5.46
C LEU A 34 28.66 5.92 -4.95
N THR A 35 29.00 6.76 -3.99
CA THR A 35 28.08 7.77 -3.42
C THR A 35 27.70 8.82 -4.46
N LEU A 36 28.65 9.32 -5.25
CA LEU A 36 28.38 10.27 -6.33
C LEU A 36 27.49 9.67 -7.43
N ILE A 37 27.73 8.41 -7.82
CA ILE A 37 26.89 7.71 -8.80
C ILE A 37 25.46 7.58 -8.28
N LYS A 38 25.27 7.15 -7.02
CA LYS A 38 23.95 7.03 -6.38
C LYS A 38 23.24 8.38 -6.33
N LYS A 39 23.94 9.44 -5.90
CA LYS A 39 23.41 10.81 -5.82
C LYS A 39 22.98 11.32 -7.20
N THR A 40 23.82 11.14 -8.22
CA THR A 40 23.53 11.59 -9.59
C THR A 40 22.33 10.84 -10.19
N LYS A 41 22.27 9.51 -10.01
CA LYS A 41 21.10 8.70 -10.43
C LYS A 41 19.83 9.16 -9.71
N ARG A 42 19.90 9.48 -8.42
CA ARG A 42 18.77 10.02 -7.65
C ARG A 42 18.30 11.38 -8.19
N ILE A 43 19.22 12.32 -8.40
CA ILE A 43 18.90 13.66 -8.95
C ILE A 43 18.23 13.56 -10.33
N ARG A 44 18.76 12.71 -11.23
CA ARG A 44 18.16 12.50 -12.55
C ARG A 44 16.74 11.93 -12.44
N LYS A 45 16.54 10.91 -11.59
CA LYS A 45 15.21 10.33 -11.34
C LYS A 45 14.25 11.39 -10.79
N ASP A 46 14.69 12.24 -9.89
CA ASP A 46 13.85 13.27 -9.28
C ASP A 46 13.51 14.41 -10.26
N LYS A 47 14.46 14.83 -11.10
CA LYS A 47 14.18 15.76 -12.21
C LYS A 47 13.13 15.21 -13.17
N ILE A 48 13.26 13.94 -13.57
CA ILE A 48 12.30 13.28 -14.46
C ILE A 48 10.91 13.20 -13.79
N LYS A 49 10.84 12.83 -12.51
CA LYS A 49 9.57 12.83 -11.76
C LYS A 49 8.93 14.23 -11.72
N LYS A 50 9.72 15.28 -11.47
CA LYS A 50 9.23 16.66 -11.43
C LYS A 50 8.65 17.08 -12.78
N GLN A 51 9.36 16.80 -13.88
CA GLN A 51 8.87 17.09 -15.24
C GLN A 51 7.57 16.33 -15.58
N TYR A 52 7.43 15.08 -15.12
CA TYR A 52 6.18 14.34 -15.28
C TYR A 52 5.06 14.99 -14.46
N LYS A 53 5.33 15.33 -13.20
CA LYS A 53 4.35 15.96 -12.30
C LYS A 53 3.86 17.30 -12.84
N GLU A 54 4.76 18.17 -13.32
CA GLU A 54 4.39 19.46 -13.92
C GLU A 54 3.50 19.27 -15.16
N LYS A 55 3.85 18.34 -16.06
CA LYS A 55 3.04 18.04 -17.25
C LYS A 55 1.66 17.47 -16.90
N ILE A 56 1.59 16.60 -15.89
CA ILE A 56 0.33 16.03 -15.42
C ILE A 56 -0.52 17.11 -14.76
N ASN A 57 0.06 17.99 -13.93
CA ASN A 57 -0.66 19.08 -13.28
C ASN A 57 -1.21 20.08 -14.31
N HIS A 58 -0.40 20.49 -15.30
CA HIS A 58 -0.84 21.38 -16.37
C HIS A 58 -1.99 20.76 -17.20
N LEU A 59 -2.09 19.43 -17.24
CA LEU A 59 -3.16 18.74 -17.93
C LEU A 59 -4.42 18.62 -17.06
N LEU A 60 -4.25 18.20 -15.80
CA LEU A 60 -5.36 17.88 -14.91
C LEU A 60 -5.99 19.11 -14.26
N PHE A 61 -5.21 20.15 -13.93
CA PHE A 61 -5.72 21.28 -13.15
C PHE A 61 -6.72 22.12 -13.94
N PRO A 62 -6.49 22.47 -15.22
CA PRO A 62 -7.50 23.12 -16.04
C PRO A 62 -8.79 22.29 -16.14
N PHE A 63 -8.68 20.97 -16.32
CA PHE A 63 -9.87 20.11 -16.37
C PHE A 63 -10.63 20.05 -15.03
N MET A 64 -9.90 19.97 -13.91
CA MET A 64 -10.52 19.86 -12.59
C MET A 64 -11.14 21.17 -12.14
N PHE A 65 -10.41 22.28 -12.23
CA PHE A 65 -10.77 23.57 -11.62
C PHE A 65 -11.29 24.60 -12.61
N GLU A 66 -10.94 24.47 -13.88
CA GLU A 66 -11.43 25.35 -14.94
C GLU A 66 -12.54 24.62 -15.72
N SER A 67 -13.30 25.35 -16.53
CA SER A 67 -14.36 24.79 -17.36
C SER A 67 -13.81 24.13 -18.64
N GLN A 68 -12.61 23.55 -18.58
CA GLN A 68 -12.00 22.88 -19.72
C GLN A 68 -12.74 21.56 -20.02
N ASP A 69 -13.08 21.36 -21.30
CA ASP A 69 -13.72 20.15 -21.77
C ASP A 69 -12.82 18.90 -21.63
N ILE A 70 -13.43 17.77 -21.29
CA ILE A 70 -12.75 16.49 -21.13
C ILE A 70 -12.08 16.04 -22.43
N LYS A 71 -12.72 16.26 -23.60
CA LYS A 71 -12.17 15.79 -24.89
C LYS A 71 -10.85 16.48 -25.21
N THR A 72 -10.76 17.78 -24.93
CA THR A 72 -9.52 18.55 -25.09
C THR A 72 -8.41 18.00 -24.19
N THR A 73 -8.77 17.70 -22.94
CA THR A 73 -7.84 17.15 -21.94
C THR A 73 -7.33 15.76 -22.35
N ILE A 74 -8.21 14.89 -22.85
CA ILE A 74 -7.83 13.56 -23.36
C ILE A 74 -6.91 13.69 -24.56
N LYS A 75 -7.21 14.57 -25.53
CA LYS A 75 -6.35 14.78 -26.70
C LYS A 75 -4.94 15.23 -26.30
N GLN A 76 -4.81 16.08 -25.29
CA GLN A 76 -3.51 16.47 -24.73
C GLN A 76 -2.83 15.29 -24.02
N PHE A 77 -3.60 14.48 -23.29
CA PHE A 77 -3.10 13.28 -22.61
C PHE A 77 -2.54 12.28 -23.61
N ASP A 78 -3.31 11.94 -24.64
CA ASP A 78 -2.94 11.00 -25.69
C ASP A 78 -1.65 11.41 -26.39
N LYS A 79 -1.48 12.71 -26.69
CA LYS A 79 -0.22 13.25 -27.26
C LYS A 79 0.99 12.96 -26.36
N HIS A 80 0.82 13.03 -25.04
CA HIS A 80 1.88 12.69 -24.10
C HIS A 80 2.05 11.18 -23.92
N TYR A 81 0.94 10.45 -23.88
CA TYR A 81 0.91 9.00 -23.72
C TYR A 81 1.57 8.29 -24.92
N SER A 82 1.26 8.66 -26.16
CA SER A 82 1.91 8.08 -27.36
C SER A 82 3.42 8.26 -27.37
N ARG A 83 3.95 9.34 -26.79
CA ARG A 83 5.39 9.63 -26.76
C ARG A 83 6.13 8.95 -25.61
N LYS A 84 5.47 8.71 -24.48
CA LYS A 84 6.09 8.32 -23.21
C LYS A 84 5.60 6.95 -22.68
N GLY A 85 4.56 6.40 -23.29
CA GLY A 85 4.01 5.08 -23.04
C GLY A 85 3.55 4.83 -21.60
N ASN A 86 3.69 3.57 -21.18
CA ASN A 86 3.22 3.05 -19.90
C ASN A 86 3.78 3.78 -18.68
N LEU A 87 5.00 4.32 -18.77
CA LEU A 87 5.58 5.09 -17.66
C LEU A 87 4.78 6.37 -17.40
N PHE A 88 4.30 7.03 -18.45
CA PHE A 88 3.46 8.22 -18.31
C PHE A 88 2.09 7.86 -17.73
N ALA A 89 1.46 6.79 -18.21
CA ALA A 89 0.19 6.31 -17.64
C ALA A 89 0.31 6.03 -16.13
N ARG A 90 1.30 5.22 -15.72
CA ARG A 90 1.51 4.89 -14.29
C ARG A 90 1.80 6.13 -13.44
N ARG A 91 2.49 7.14 -13.97
CA ARG A 91 2.71 8.41 -13.27
C ARG A 91 1.44 9.26 -13.17
N THR A 92 0.65 9.28 -14.23
CA THR A 92 -0.65 9.97 -14.26
C THR A 92 -1.60 9.36 -13.25
N ILE A 93 -1.73 8.02 -13.22
CA ILE A 93 -2.57 7.31 -12.24
C ILE A 93 -2.15 7.64 -10.80
N LYS A 94 -0.84 7.64 -10.49
CA LYS A 94 -0.35 8.03 -9.15
C LYS A 94 -0.76 9.45 -8.79
N SER A 95 -0.68 10.38 -9.74
CA SER A 95 -1.15 11.75 -9.53
C SER A 95 -2.66 11.81 -9.32
N LEU A 96 -3.46 11.02 -10.07
CA LEU A 96 -4.91 10.94 -9.88
C LEU A 96 -5.25 10.43 -8.48
N ILE A 97 -4.58 9.39 -7.99
CA ILE A 97 -4.78 8.86 -6.63
C ILE A 97 -4.42 9.91 -5.57
N GLU A 98 -3.28 10.60 -5.73
CA GLU A 98 -2.88 11.69 -4.82
C GLU A 98 -3.97 12.78 -4.77
N LEU A 99 -4.49 13.19 -5.93
CA LEU A 99 -5.54 14.22 -6.02
C LEU A 99 -6.88 13.72 -5.47
N HIS A 100 -7.26 12.45 -5.71
CA HIS A 100 -8.51 11.84 -5.25
C HIS A 100 -8.58 11.72 -3.72
N ARG A 101 -7.42 11.51 -3.07
CA ARG A 101 -7.31 11.52 -1.61
C ARG A 101 -7.54 12.92 -1.03
N ILE A 102 -7.00 13.94 -1.68
CA ILE A 102 -7.05 15.34 -1.22
C ILE A 102 -8.42 15.98 -1.50
N TYR A 103 -8.95 15.81 -2.71
CA TYR A 103 -10.17 16.49 -3.16
C TYR A 103 -11.38 15.57 -3.03
N LYS A 104 -12.52 16.13 -2.57
CA LYS A 104 -13.80 15.41 -2.40
C LYS A 104 -14.91 16.04 -3.23
N GLY A 105 -16.03 15.32 -3.39
CA GLY A 105 -17.21 15.82 -4.10
C GLY A 105 -17.01 15.92 -5.61
N VAL A 106 -17.32 17.06 -6.21
CA VAL A 106 -17.32 17.24 -7.68
C VAL A 106 -15.94 16.99 -8.30
N TYR A 107 -14.87 17.47 -7.67
CA TYR A 107 -13.50 17.26 -8.16
C TYR A 107 -13.08 15.79 -8.12
N GLN A 108 -13.50 15.06 -7.09
CA GLN A 108 -13.28 13.62 -6.99
C GLN A 108 -13.92 12.88 -8.16
N LYS A 109 -15.18 13.21 -8.49
CA LYS A 109 -15.88 12.63 -9.65
C LYS A 109 -15.22 13.00 -10.98
N LYS A 110 -14.71 14.22 -11.12
CA LYS A 110 -13.93 14.60 -12.32
C LYS A 110 -12.68 13.72 -12.47
N ILE A 111 -11.96 13.44 -11.38
CA ILE A 111 -10.78 12.56 -11.40
C ILE A 111 -11.15 11.14 -11.85
N GLU A 112 -12.22 10.58 -11.29
CA GLU A 112 -12.74 9.27 -11.66
C GLU A 112 -13.17 9.24 -13.14
N HIS A 113 -13.87 10.27 -13.60
CA HIS A 113 -14.27 10.42 -15.00
C HIS A 113 -13.06 10.48 -15.94
N PHE A 114 -12.04 11.26 -15.61
CA PHE A 114 -10.80 11.29 -16.39
C PHE A 114 -10.11 9.92 -16.43
N PHE A 115 -10.07 9.19 -15.32
CA PHE A 115 -9.44 7.87 -15.25
C PHE A 115 -10.08 6.86 -16.23
N VAL A 116 -11.40 6.91 -16.37
CA VAL A 116 -12.15 6.08 -17.32
C VAL A 116 -11.91 6.57 -18.74
N GLU A 117 -12.21 7.85 -19.02
CA GLU A 117 -12.19 8.37 -20.39
C GLU A 117 -10.79 8.39 -21.03
N SER A 118 -9.72 8.54 -20.24
CA SER A 118 -8.32 8.47 -20.70
C SER A 118 -7.80 7.04 -20.91
N ARG A 119 -8.66 6.04 -20.73
CA ARG A 119 -8.35 4.60 -20.82
C ARG A 119 -7.32 4.09 -19.79
N LEU A 120 -7.12 4.84 -18.71
CA LEU A 120 -6.21 4.46 -17.63
C LEU A 120 -6.80 3.34 -16.76
N SER A 121 -8.13 3.22 -16.73
CA SER A 121 -8.85 2.11 -16.12
C SER A 121 -8.49 0.78 -16.79
N GLU A 122 -8.52 0.72 -18.12
CA GLU A 122 -8.19 -0.44 -18.95
C GLU A 122 -6.70 -0.74 -18.88
N HIS A 123 -5.85 0.29 -18.83
CA HIS A 123 -4.42 0.10 -18.55
C HIS A 123 -4.22 -0.63 -17.22
N SER A 124 -4.94 -0.23 -16.17
CA SER A 124 -4.87 -0.90 -14.87
C SER A 124 -5.43 -2.32 -14.95
N LYS A 125 -6.59 -2.55 -15.59
CA LYS A 125 -7.15 -3.89 -15.81
C LYS A 125 -6.16 -4.83 -16.53
N LYS A 126 -5.42 -4.35 -17.53
CA LYS A 126 -4.37 -5.14 -18.19
C LYS A 126 -3.25 -5.54 -17.23
N LEU A 127 -2.85 -4.65 -16.32
CA LEU A 127 -1.86 -4.96 -15.29
C LEU A 127 -2.37 -5.98 -14.26
N LEU A 128 -3.68 -6.01 -13.98
CA LEU A 128 -4.30 -7.00 -13.09
C LEU A 128 -4.14 -8.43 -13.59
N GLN A 129 -4.10 -8.62 -14.91
CA GLN A 129 -3.90 -9.91 -15.57
C GLN A 129 -2.43 -10.30 -15.69
N SER A 130 -1.50 -9.48 -15.21
CA SER A 130 -0.07 -9.77 -15.29
C SER A 130 0.31 -10.97 -14.42
N ARG A 131 1.29 -11.76 -14.88
CA ARG A 131 1.94 -12.78 -14.04
C ARG A 131 2.76 -12.17 -12.89
N ASN A 132 3.18 -10.90 -13.02
CA ASN A 132 3.95 -10.23 -11.99
C ASN A 132 3.02 -9.74 -10.87
N TRP A 133 3.17 -10.33 -9.69
CA TRP A 133 2.37 -9.99 -8.50
C TRP A 133 2.46 -8.50 -8.14
N ILE A 134 3.58 -7.83 -8.40
CA ILE A 134 3.74 -6.39 -8.15
C ILE A 134 2.76 -5.58 -9.01
N TYR A 135 2.58 -5.99 -10.28
CA TYR A 135 1.64 -5.32 -11.18
C TYR A 135 0.18 -5.62 -10.82
N LYS A 136 -0.10 -6.81 -10.28
CA LYS A 136 -1.43 -7.12 -9.73
C LYS A 136 -1.75 -6.23 -8.52
N VAL A 137 -0.86 -6.17 -7.54
CA VAL A 137 -1.03 -5.31 -6.34
C VAL A 137 -1.20 -3.84 -6.74
N GLU A 138 -0.34 -3.34 -7.63
CA GLU A 138 -0.45 -1.97 -8.12
C GLU A 138 -1.78 -1.72 -8.85
N SER A 139 -2.23 -2.67 -9.67
CA SER A 139 -3.49 -2.57 -10.39
C SER A 139 -4.70 -2.56 -9.46
N ILE A 140 -4.78 -3.50 -8.52
CA ILE A 140 -5.87 -3.55 -7.52
C ILE A 140 -5.95 -2.22 -6.78
N ARG A 141 -4.79 -1.70 -6.34
CA ARG A 141 -4.73 -0.41 -5.66
C ARG A 141 -5.21 0.73 -6.54
N ASN A 142 -4.77 0.79 -7.80
CA ASN A 142 -5.18 1.84 -8.72
C ASN A 142 -6.70 1.84 -8.96
N LEU A 143 -7.25 0.67 -9.26
CA LEU A 143 -8.67 0.50 -9.56
C LEU A 143 -9.54 0.82 -8.34
N SER A 144 -9.13 0.38 -7.15
CA SER A 144 -9.90 0.57 -5.93
C SER A 144 -9.79 1.97 -5.33
N GLU A 145 -8.62 2.60 -5.37
CA GLU A 145 -8.44 3.98 -4.88
C GLU A 145 -9.17 5.00 -5.78
N LEU A 146 -9.29 4.73 -7.08
CA LEU A 146 -10.05 5.56 -8.02
C LEU A 146 -11.50 5.10 -8.19
N ALA A 147 -12.03 4.36 -7.20
CA ALA A 147 -13.44 3.96 -7.11
C ALA A 147 -14.02 3.29 -8.37
N TYR A 148 -13.20 2.59 -9.16
CA TYR A 148 -13.64 1.94 -10.40
C TYR A 148 -14.32 0.60 -10.11
N SER A 149 -15.61 0.67 -9.79
CA SER A 149 -16.44 -0.43 -9.29
C SER A 149 -16.64 -1.59 -10.27
N GLU A 150 -16.56 -1.35 -11.58
CA GLU A 150 -16.66 -2.37 -12.63
C GLU A 150 -15.58 -3.45 -12.49
N SER A 151 -14.46 -3.13 -11.83
CA SER A 151 -13.37 -4.08 -11.57
C SER A 151 -13.57 -4.99 -10.37
N PHE A 152 -14.69 -4.86 -9.64
CA PHE A 152 -14.88 -5.59 -8.38
C PHE A 152 -14.73 -7.11 -8.54
N GLN A 153 -15.35 -7.71 -9.56
CA GLN A 153 -15.27 -9.16 -9.78
C GLN A 153 -13.85 -9.61 -10.14
N GLU A 154 -13.13 -8.78 -10.88
CA GLU A 154 -11.75 -9.07 -11.33
C GLU A 154 -10.76 -8.97 -10.16
N ILE A 155 -10.99 -8.02 -9.23
CA ILE A 155 -10.28 -7.90 -7.96
C ILE A 155 -10.61 -9.08 -7.05
N LYS A 156 -11.90 -9.43 -6.90
CA LYS A 156 -12.33 -10.58 -6.10
C LYS A 156 -11.69 -11.89 -6.56
N ALA A 157 -11.56 -12.10 -7.87
CA ALA A 157 -10.87 -13.27 -8.42
C ALA A 157 -9.40 -13.38 -7.96
N GLN A 158 -8.76 -12.27 -7.56
CA GLN A 158 -7.38 -12.30 -7.05
C GLN A 158 -7.25 -12.87 -5.63
N LEU A 159 -8.35 -13.12 -4.91
CA LEU A 159 -8.33 -13.89 -3.66
C LEU A 159 -7.80 -15.31 -3.85
N LEU A 160 -7.89 -15.85 -5.08
CA LEU A 160 -7.36 -17.17 -5.45
C LEU A 160 -5.87 -17.13 -5.87
N SER A 161 -5.22 -15.97 -5.79
CA SER A 161 -3.80 -15.83 -6.12
C SER A 161 -2.93 -16.69 -5.20
N LYS A 162 -1.85 -17.28 -5.71
CA LYS A 162 -0.85 -17.98 -4.86
C LYS A 162 -0.02 -17.04 -3.99
N ASN A 163 -0.04 -15.74 -4.30
CA ASN A 163 0.73 -14.74 -3.60
C ASN A 163 -0.15 -14.03 -2.56
N GLU A 164 0.24 -14.14 -1.29
CA GLU A 164 -0.45 -13.56 -0.14
C GLU A 164 -0.62 -12.04 -0.26
N MET A 165 0.41 -11.29 -0.69
CA MET A 165 0.32 -9.83 -0.89
C MET A 165 -0.76 -9.45 -1.91
N VAL A 166 -1.00 -10.29 -2.91
CA VAL A 166 -2.07 -10.08 -3.90
C VAL A 166 -3.44 -10.36 -3.27
N GLN A 167 -3.57 -11.41 -2.44
CA GLN A 167 -4.81 -11.70 -1.74
C GLN A 167 -5.15 -10.59 -0.73
N GLU A 168 -4.17 -10.14 0.05
CA GLU A 168 -4.30 -9.02 0.99
C GLU A 168 -4.73 -7.74 0.27
N GLU A 169 -4.05 -7.34 -0.81
CA GLU A 169 -4.47 -6.15 -1.56
C GLU A 169 -5.84 -6.32 -2.21
N ALA A 170 -6.23 -7.54 -2.63
CA ALA A 170 -7.57 -7.82 -3.14
C ALA A 170 -8.64 -7.58 -2.07
N ILE A 171 -8.43 -8.05 -0.84
CA ILE A 171 -9.32 -7.77 0.30
C ILE A 171 -9.44 -6.25 0.52
N LEU A 172 -8.32 -5.53 0.55
CA LEU A 172 -8.34 -4.07 0.71
C LEU A 172 -9.07 -3.38 -0.45
N GLY A 173 -8.84 -3.83 -1.68
CA GLY A 173 -9.49 -3.29 -2.87
C GLY A 173 -11.01 -3.50 -2.83
N MET A 174 -11.46 -4.69 -2.42
CA MET A 174 -12.88 -4.98 -2.24
C MET A 174 -13.49 -4.11 -1.14
N ILE A 175 -12.82 -3.97 0.01
CA ILE A 175 -13.26 -3.09 1.11
C ILE A 175 -13.35 -1.63 0.66
N ARG A 176 -12.38 -1.13 -0.12
CA ARG A 176 -12.43 0.24 -0.68
C ARG A 176 -13.63 0.46 -1.60
N LEU A 177 -14.01 -0.54 -2.38
CA LEU A 177 -15.09 -0.43 -3.37
C LEU A 177 -16.49 -0.64 -2.78
N ARG A 178 -16.64 -1.53 -1.79
CA ARG A 178 -17.96 -1.94 -1.25
C ARG A 178 -18.10 -1.82 0.28
N GLY A 179 -17.08 -1.30 0.96
CA GLY A 179 -17.08 -1.17 2.42
C GLY A 179 -16.94 -2.51 3.13
N LEU A 180 -17.42 -2.55 4.37
CA LEU A 180 -17.20 -3.68 5.29
C LEU A 180 -18.14 -4.87 5.08
N ASP A 181 -19.17 -4.74 4.24
CA ASP A 181 -20.04 -5.87 3.91
C ASP A 181 -19.29 -6.99 3.17
N VAL A 182 -18.17 -6.66 2.51
CA VAL A 182 -17.24 -7.63 1.90
C VAL A 182 -16.71 -8.65 2.91
N LEU A 183 -16.63 -8.30 4.20
CA LEU A 183 -16.17 -9.23 5.24
C LEU A 183 -17.03 -10.50 5.29
N LEU A 184 -18.31 -10.41 4.92
CA LEU A 184 -19.19 -11.58 4.82
C LEU A 184 -18.77 -12.49 3.66
N GLU A 185 -18.31 -11.92 2.54
CA GLU A 185 -17.84 -12.68 1.37
C GLU A 185 -16.51 -13.40 1.64
N ILE A 186 -15.68 -12.86 2.53
CA ILE A 186 -14.37 -13.44 2.88
C ILE A 186 -14.36 -14.12 4.25
N LYS A 187 -15.53 -14.32 4.86
CA LYS A 187 -15.66 -14.83 6.23
C LYS A 187 -14.84 -16.09 6.46
N ASP A 188 -14.90 -17.04 5.53
CA ASP A 188 -14.25 -18.34 5.63
C ASP A 188 -13.09 -18.48 4.64
N ILE A 189 -12.40 -17.37 4.32
CA ILE A 189 -11.18 -17.42 3.52
C ILE A 189 -10.09 -18.21 4.25
N ASN A 190 -9.33 -19.01 3.50
CA ASN A 190 -8.22 -19.79 4.05
C ASN A 190 -7.01 -18.93 4.47
N LEU A 191 -6.95 -17.67 4.04
CA LEU A 191 -5.88 -16.74 4.38
C LEU A 191 -5.95 -16.33 5.86
N LEU A 192 -4.87 -16.55 6.61
CA LEU A 192 -4.75 -16.04 7.97
C LEU A 192 -4.28 -14.59 7.94
N LEU A 193 -5.05 -13.69 8.52
CA LEU A 193 -4.75 -12.25 8.51
C LEU A 193 -3.72 -11.90 9.58
N SER A 194 -2.57 -11.40 9.16
CA SER A 194 -1.52 -10.93 10.07
C SER A 194 -1.98 -9.74 10.92
N ASP A 195 -1.37 -9.53 12.09
CA ASP A 195 -1.70 -8.39 12.95
C ASP A 195 -1.48 -7.04 12.26
N TRP A 196 -0.41 -6.95 11.46
CA TRP A 196 -0.13 -5.77 10.65
C TRP A 196 -1.23 -5.53 9.62
N PHE A 197 -1.67 -6.58 8.92
CA PHE A 197 -2.72 -6.46 7.91
C PHE A 197 -4.07 -6.08 8.51
N GLN A 198 -4.42 -6.67 9.67
CA GLN A 198 -5.62 -6.28 10.41
C GLN A 198 -5.56 -4.81 10.85
N ALA A 199 -4.42 -4.34 11.38
CA ALA A 199 -4.23 -2.94 11.72
C ALA A 199 -4.36 -2.02 10.49
N HIS A 200 -3.89 -2.47 9.32
CA HIS A 200 -4.05 -1.74 8.07
C HIS A 200 -5.52 -1.66 7.62
N ILE A 201 -6.30 -2.73 7.78
CA ILE A 201 -7.76 -2.70 7.56
C ILE A 201 -8.43 -1.68 8.48
N ILE A 202 -8.14 -1.70 9.78
CA ILE A 202 -8.68 -0.71 10.74
C ILE A 202 -8.28 0.72 10.35
N HIS A 203 -7.05 0.93 9.91
CA HIS A 203 -6.61 2.23 9.41
C HIS A 203 -7.44 2.69 8.20
N ILE A 204 -7.68 1.81 7.23
CA ILE A 204 -8.51 2.08 6.05
C ILE A 204 -9.96 2.42 6.45
N ILE A 205 -10.53 1.69 7.41
CA ILE A 205 -11.86 2.00 7.95
C ILE A 205 -11.93 3.43 8.47
N LYS A 206 -10.92 3.82 9.24
CA LYS A 206 -10.83 5.16 9.84
C LYS A 206 -10.68 6.26 8.78
N ILE A 207 -9.79 6.10 7.80
CA ILE A 207 -9.54 7.17 6.81
C ILE A 207 -10.68 7.33 5.79
N ASN A 208 -11.44 6.26 5.52
CA ASN A 208 -12.56 6.27 4.59
C ASN A 208 -13.91 6.54 5.27
N ASN A 209 -13.95 6.67 6.60
CA ASN A 209 -15.18 6.84 7.39
C ASN A 209 -16.26 5.80 7.03
N PHE A 210 -15.87 4.52 6.92
CA PHE A 210 -16.84 3.47 6.61
C PHE A 210 -17.87 3.33 7.73
N LYS A 211 -19.10 3.03 7.34
CA LYS A 211 -20.14 2.61 8.29
C LYS A 211 -19.79 1.23 8.84
N GLN A 212 -20.28 0.95 10.04
CA GLN A 212 -20.18 -0.36 10.66
C GLN A 212 -20.74 -1.45 9.72
N PRO A 213 -20.22 -2.69 9.77
CA PRO A 213 -20.83 -3.81 9.08
C PRO A 213 -22.22 -4.10 9.65
N ASN A 214 -23.13 -4.57 8.79
CA ASN A 214 -24.51 -4.82 9.19
C ASN A 214 -24.66 -6.02 10.15
N ASN A 215 -23.80 -7.05 10.03
CA ASN A 215 -23.98 -8.34 10.72
C ASN A 215 -22.70 -8.80 11.43
N PHE A 216 -22.39 -8.22 12.60
CA PHE A 216 -21.24 -8.65 13.42
C PHE A 216 -21.33 -10.11 13.86
N SER A 217 -22.49 -10.56 14.36
CA SER A 217 -22.66 -11.91 14.89
C SER A 217 -22.37 -12.98 13.82
N THR A 218 -22.86 -12.80 12.59
CA THR A 218 -22.55 -13.71 11.47
C THR A 218 -21.06 -13.79 11.15
N LEU A 219 -20.33 -12.66 11.26
CA LEU A 219 -18.89 -12.62 11.01
C LEU A 219 -18.09 -13.32 12.12
N LEU A 220 -18.55 -13.25 13.36
CA LEU A 220 -17.95 -13.93 14.52
C LEU A 220 -18.06 -15.46 14.43
N GLU A 221 -19.03 -15.99 13.70
CA GLU A 221 -19.16 -17.43 13.39
C GLU A 221 -18.13 -17.93 12.34
N SER A 222 -17.20 -17.08 11.89
CA SER A 222 -16.13 -17.50 10.97
C SER A 222 -15.34 -18.69 11.51
N LYS A 223 -14.97 -19.62 10.62
CA LYS A 223 -14.01 -20.70 10.95
C LYS A 223 -12.57 -20.19 11.03
N ASN A 224 -12.31 -19.00 10.49
CA ASN A 224 -11.00 -18.38 10.49
C ASN A 224 -10.83 -17.53 11.76
N PRO A 225 -9.94 -17.93 12.68
CA PRO A 225 -9.86 -17.27 13.97
C PRO A 225 -9.22 -15.87 13.86
N THR A 226 -8.47 -15.57 12.79
CA THR A 226 -7.96 -14.21 12.53
C THR A 226 -9.05 -13.28 12.01
N ILE A 227 -10.09 -13.80 11.33
CA ILE A 227 -11.28 -13.04 10.97
C ILE A 227 -12.09 -12.72 12.22
N GLN A 228 -12.29 -13.68 13.12
CA GLN A 228 -12.95 -13.43 14.42
C GLN A 228 -12.27 -12.30 15.20
N LEU A 229 -10.93 -12.33 15.28
CA LEU A 229 -10.14 -11.28 15.91
C LEU A 229 -10.27 -9.93 15.19
N LEU A 230 -10.25 -9.91 13.86
CA LEU A 230 -10.47 -8.68 13.08
C LEU A 230 -11.86 -8.09 13.38
N VAL A 231 -12.89 -8.93 13.42
CA VAL A 231 -14.27 -8.50 13.72
C VAL A 231 -14.37 -7.92 15.13
N ALA A 232 -13.71 -8.52 16.12
CA ALA A 232 -13.60 -7.98 17.47
C ALA A 232 -12.92 -6.60 17.47
N ARG A 233 -11.83 -6.40 16.72
CA ARG A 233 -11.15 -5.10 16.57
C ARG A 233 -12.02 -4.05 15.88
N ILE A 234 -12.80 -4.45 14.87
CA ILE A 234 -13.76 -3.58 14.19
C ILE A 234 -14.87 -3.17 15.16
N ALA A 235 -15.39 -4.11 15.94
CA ALA A 235 -16.41 -3.83 16.94
C ALA A 235 -15.91 -2.88 18.03
N GLN A 236 -14.66 -3.03 18.46
CA GLN A 236 -14.00 -2.07 19.35
C GLN A 236 -13.93 -0.67 18.72
N HIS A 237 -13.54 -0.58 17.44
CA HIS A 237 -13.49 0.69 16.71
C HIS A 237 -14.85 1.40 16.66
N PHE A 238 -15.93 0.64 16.47
CA PHE A 238 -17.31 1.17 16.44
C PHE A 238 -18.01 1.14 17.82
N GLN A 239 -17.31 0.80 18.89
CA GLN A 239 -17.83 0.71 20.27
C GLN A 239 -19.09 -0.15 20.41
N LYS A 240 -19.11 -1.31 19.73
CA LYS A 240 -20.25 -2.24 19.76
C LYS A 240 -20.22 -3.13 21.00
N THR A 241 -20.97 -2.70 22.01
CA THR A 241 -21.08 -3.43 23.28
C THR A 241 -22.08 -4.58 23.20
N GLU A 242 -22.93 -4.60 22.17
CA GLU A 242 -23.95 -5.64 21.98
C GLU A 242 -23.34 -7.01 21.72
N ILE A 243 -22.12 -7.06 21.15
CA ILE A 243 -21.45 -8.31 20.74
C ILE A 243 -20.58 -8.95 21.84
N ILE A 244 -20.59 -8.38 23.06
CA ILE A 244 -19.70 -8.81 24.15
C ILE A 244 -19.94 -10.29 24.50
N GLU A 245 -21.19 -10.75 24.48
CA GLU A 245 -21.52 -12.13 24.83
C GLU A 245 -21.01 -13.12 23.78
N GLU A 246 -21.13 -12.81 22.49
CA GLU A 246 -20.55 -13.62 21.43
C GLU A 246 -19.02 -13.69 21.52
N LEU A 247 -18.35 -12.58 21.88
CA LEU A 247 -16.91 -12.57 22.10
C LEU A 247 -16.49 -13.44 23.30
N ASN A 248 -17.22 -13.40 24.40
CA ASN A 248 -16.97 -14.27 25.56
C ASN A 248 -17.11 -15.75 25.18
N CYS A 249 -18.09 -16.09 24.36
CA CYS A 249 -18.29 -17.44 23.82
C CYS A 249 -17.12 -17.90 22.95
N ILE A 250 -16.52 -17.00 22.15
CA ILE A 250 -15.31 -17.31 21.37
C ILE A 250 -14.11 -17.53 22.29
N VAL A 251 -13.92 -16.69 23.32
CA VAL A 251 -12.83 -16.80 24.29
C VAL A 251 -12.88 -18.14 25.05
N SER A 252 -14.07 -18.62 25.39
CA SER A 252 -14.23 -19.90 26.10
C SER A 252 -13.96 -21.12 25.21
N LYS A 253 -14.31 -21.05 23.93
CA LYS A 253 -14.15 -22.16 22.96
C LYS A 253 -12.79 -22.18 22.25
N SER A 254 -12.10 -21.05 22.16
CA SER A 254 -10.87 -20.94 21.37
C SER A 254 -9.69 -21.67 22.02
N ALA A 255 -9.10 -22.61 21.28
CA ALA A 255 -7.84 -23.26 21.66
C ALA A 255 -6.61 -22.36 21.43
N ASN A 256 -6.74 -21.27 20.66
CA ASN A 256 -5.62 -20.40 20.33
C ASN A 256 -5.42 -19.35 21.44
N LEU A 257 -4.38 -19.55 22.26
CA LEU A 257 -4.06 -18.69 23.41
C LEU A 257 -3.86 -17.22 23.04
N LYS A 258 -3.24 -16.93 21.88
CA LYS A 258 -3.01 -15.55 21.42
C LYS A 258 -4.33 -14.86 21.10
N ILE A 259 -5.23 -15.54 20.40
CA ILE A 259 -6.52 -14.98 20.01
C ILE A 259 -7.41 -14.81 21.24
N LYS A 260 -7.37 -15.79 22.14
CA LYS A 260 -8.06 -15.72 23.43
C LYS A 260 -7.63 -14.48 24.21
N SER A 261 -6.32 -14.27 24.42
CA SER A 261 -5.83 -13.13 25.19
C SER A 261 -6.18 -11.78 24.54
N GLN A 262 -6.04 -11.67 23.22
CA GLN A 262 -6.35 -10.43 22.52
C GLN A 262 -7.85 -10.09 22.52
N ILE A 263 -8.72 -11.08 22.33
CA ILE A 263 -10.17 -10.87 22.41
C ILE A 263 -10.59 -10.52 23.84
N SER A 264 -10.02 -11.17 24.87
CA SER A 264 -10.28 -10.81 26.27
C SER A 264 -9.99 -9.34 26.57
N VAL A 265 -8.84 -8.82 26.12
CA VAL A 265 -8.49 -7.38 26.28
C VAL A 265 -9.50 -6.49 25.55
N ILE A 266 -9.97 -6.89 24.36
CA ILE A 266 -11.00 -6.13 23.63
C ILE A 266 -12.33 -6.11 24.41
N VAL A 267 -12.73 -7.25 24.97
CA VAL A 267 -13.96 -7.35 25.79
C VAL A 267 -13.87 -6.46 27.03
N GLU A 268 -12.74 -6.45 27.74
CA GLU A 268 -12.54 -5.57 28.90
C GLU A 268 -12.66 -4.10 28.52
N ASN A 269 -12.04 -3.70 27.40
CA ASN A 269 -12.14 -2.34 26.89
C ASN A 269 -13.56 -1.95 26.44
N LEU A 270 -14.36 -2.90 25.94
CA LEU A 270 -15.76 -2.64 25.58
C LEU A 270 -16.65 -2.53 26.82
N LYS A 271 -16.37 -3.31 27.87
CA LYS A 271 -17.11 -3.24 29.14
C LYS A 271 -16.89 -1.91 29.86
N SER A 272 -15.69 -1.34 29.81
CA SER A 272 -15.40 -0.05 30.44
C SER A 272 -16.12 1.14 29.79
N ILE A 273 -16.57 1.00 28.54
CA ILE A 273 -17.36 2.03 27.82
C ILE A 273 -18.84 2.01 28.26
N LYS A 274 -19.32 0.89 28.81
CA LYS A 274 -20.72 0.71 29.21
C LYS A 274 -21.04 1.29 30.61
N ILE A 275 -20.00 1.72 31.35
CA ILE A 275 -20.09 2.35 32.68
C ILE A 275 -20.16 3.87 32.49
#